data_AF-A0A919EQY8-F1
#
_entry.id   AF-A0A919EQY8-F1
#
_cell.length_a   1.000
_cell.length_b   1.000
_cell.length_c   1.000
_cell.angle_alpha   90.00
_cell.angle_beta   90.00
_cell.angle_gamma   90.00
#
_symmetry.space_group_name_H-M   'P 1'
#
loop_
_entity.id
_entity.type
_entity.pdbx_description
1 polymer ?
#
loop_
_entity_poly.entity_id
_entity_poly.type
_entity_poly.pdbx_seq_one_letter_code
_entity_poly.pdbx_strand_id
1 'polypeptide(L)'
;MKEFAACVFATMDPALFNNEVGDCMASHDGVHLHPVFRPGQAALDDSSTGKGLGDPVTAALMTQPLALAPGVLVHSGRSREAAAETWLLLAAPDRRTALVEWEREGLTLLRCGGLFSAVRIPAAIVHAAAGTEEPRELTAALRQALDGPVFYDSSGRHFYALTPHSTARLWKVPESECLGSDFFLGVPATSVTAPDPRCRAWWVVPMDGPAALCFPAAVAGFVQHGRRLIATAQAEQAADA
;
A
#
# COMPACT_ATOMS: atom_id res chain seq x y z
N MET A 1 16.85 9.74 31.83
CA MET A 1 16.91 8.69 30.80
C MET A 1 16.50 9.30 29.46
N LYS A 2 17.42 10.03 28.80
CA LYS A 2 17.10 10.88 27.62
C LYS A 2 18.10 10.75 26.45
N GLU A 3 18.92 9.69 26.38
CA GLU A 3 20.09 9.66 25.47
C GLU A 3 20.20 8.47 24.51
N PHE A 4 19.16 7.69 24.25
CA PHE A 4 19.27 6.54 23.32
C PHE A 4 18.59 6.70 21.95
N ALA A 5 17.81 7.76 21.71
CA ALA A 5 17.09 7.95 20.44
C ALA A 5 17.92 8.59 19.30
N ALA A 6 19.18 8.97 19.55
CA ALA A 6 20.03 9.62 18.55
C ALA A 6 20.96 8.67 17.77
N CYS A 7 20.97 7.36 18.06
CA CYS A 7 22.04 6.48 17.59
C CYS A 7 21.71 5.67 16.31
N VAL A 8 20.48 5.72 15.76
CA VAL A 8 20.13 4.92 14.56
C VAL A 8 20.30 5.66 13.24
N PHE A 9 20.56 6.99 13.25
CA PHE A 9 20.69 7.79 12.02
C PHE A 9 22.12 8.26 11.67
N ALA A 10 23.15 7.87 12.43
CA ALA A 10 24.50 8.41 12.25
C ALA A 10 25.60 7.35 12.30
N THR A 11 25.58 6.38 11.36
CA THR A 11 26.80 5.75 10.79
C THR A 11 26.41 4.85 9.62
N MET A 12 26.19 5.44 8.45
CA MET A 12 26.37 4.72 7.18
C MET A 12 27.39 5.51 6.36
N ASP A 13 28.58 4.96 6.28
CA ASP A 13 29.71 5.50 5.54
C ASP A 13 29.40 5.43 4.03
N PRO A 14 29.36 6.57 3.31
CA PRO A 14 29.12 6.59 1.87
C PRO A 14 30.29 6.03 1.03
N ALA A 15 31.41 5.61 1.64
CA ALA A 15 32.61 5.15 0.92
C ALA A 15 32.60 3.67 0.48
N LEU A 16 31.55 2.88 0.75
CA LEU A 16 31.51 1.45 0.39
C LEU A 16 30.72 1.11 -0.89
N PHE A 17 30.25 2.10 -1.65
CA PHE A 17 29.44 1.87 -2.87
C PHE A 17 30.13 2.30 -4.18
N ASN A 18 31.44 2.07 -4.29
CA ASN A 18 32.15 2.18 -5.56
C ASN A 18 32.94 0.90 -5.83
N ASN A 19 32.33 -0.04 -6.56
CA ASN A 19 32.98 -0.84 -7.61
C ASN A 19 31.99 -1.87 -8.16
N GLU A 20 31.61 -1.69 -9.42
CA GLU A 20 31.59 -2.69 -10.51
C GLU A 20 30.63 -2.20 -11.59
N VAL A 21 31.16 -1.31 -12.42
CA VAL A 21 30.63 -1.02 -13.75
C VAL A 21 31.14 -2.14 -14.66
N GLY A 22 30.29 -3.14 -14.86
CA GLY A 22 30.53 -4.25 -15.79
C GLY A 22 29.63 -4.12 -17.02
N ASP A 23 30.27 -3.73 -18.12
CA ASP A 23 29.82 -3.78 -19.51
C ASP A 23 28.79 -4.88 -19.84
N CYS A 24 27.69 -4.51 -20.51
CA CYS A 24 26.92 -5.40 -21.39
C CYS A 24 26.14 -4.57 -22.41
N MET A 25 26.77 -4.29 -23.56
CA MET A 25 26.09 -3.83 -24.77
C MET A 25 25.39 -4.99 -25.50
N ALA A 26 24.20 -4.66 -26.03
CA ALA A 26 23.59 -5.09 -27.30
C ALA A 26 23.36 -6.59 -27.58
N SER A 27 22.10 -6.97 -27.86
CA SER A 27 21.59 -7.14 -29.24
C SER A 27 20.30 -7.99 -29.33
N HIS A 28 19.31 -7.44 -30.04
CA HIS A 28 18.34 -8.01 -31.00
C HIS A 28 17.43 -9.23 -30.73
N ASP A 29 16.23 -9.05 -31.32
CA ASP A 29 15.21 -10.00 -31.82
C ASP A 29 14.40 -10.79 -30.77
N GLY A 30 13.06 -10.81 -30.74
CA GLY A 30 12.09 -10.57 -31.79
C GLY A 30 11.42 -11.87 -32.22
N VAL A 31 10.52 -12.46 -31.43
CA VAL A 31 9.53 -13.42 -31.94
C VAL A 31 8.24 -13.40 -31.10
N HIS A 32 7.13 -13.12 -31.77
CA HIS A 32 5.76 -13.46 -31.39
C HIS A 32 5.58 -14.96 -31.15
N LEU A 33 4.65 -15.37 -30.29
CA LEU A 33 3.56 -16.31 -30.61
C LEU A 33 2.73 -16.60 -29.35
N HIS A 34 1.43 -16.30 -29.44
CA HIS A 34 0.39 -16.85 -28.57
C HIS A 34 0.19 -18.34 -28.87
N PRO A 35 -0.38 -19.09 -27.91
CA PRO A 35 -1.56 -19.85 -28.28
C PRO A 35 -2.74 -19.61 -27.35
N VAL A 36 -3.87 -19.41 -28.03
CA VAL A 36 -5.25 -19.52 -27.57
C VAL A 36 -5.51 -20.99 -27.19
N PHE A 37 -6.12 -21.24 -26.03
CA PHE A 37 -6.85 -22.48 -25.79
C PHE A 37 -8.21 -22.16 -25.14
N ARG A 38 -9.27 -22.59 -25.82
CA ARG A 38 -10.69 -22.45 -25.44
C ARG A 38 -11.17 -23.70 -24.69
N PRO A 39 -12.28 -23.58 -23.93
CA PRO A 39 -12.70 -24.56 -22.93
C PRO A 39 -13.49 -25.74 -23.55
N GLY A 40 -13.35 -26.92 -22.96
CA GLY A 40 -14.16 -28.11 -23.27
C GLY A 40 -15.31 -28.28 -22.29
N GLN A 41 -16.54 -28.25 -22.83
CA GLN A 41 -17.79 -28.68 -22.21
C GLN A 41 -17.94 -30.22 -22.27
N ALA A 42 -18.53 -30.81 -21.23
CA ALA A 42 -19.30 -32.06 -21.24
C ALA A 42 -20.47 -31.84 -20.25
N ALA A 43 -21.74 -31.73 -20.65
CA ALA A 43 -22.69 -32.79 -21.06
C ALA A 43 -22.84 -33.86 -19.95
N LEU A 44 -23.84 -33.76 -19.06
CA LEU A 44 -25.25 -34.24 -19.15
C LEU A 44 -25.38 -35.74 -19.44
N ASP A 45 -26.07 -36.44 -18.53
CA ASP A 45 -26.94 -37.64 -18.63
C ASP A 45 -27.15 -38.13 -17.17
N ASP A 46 -28.26 -37.90 -16.46
CA ASP A 46 -29.67 -38.33 -16.55
C ASP A 46 -29.97 -39.77 -16.05
N SER A 47 -30.89 -39.84 -15.06
CA SER A 47 -31.81 -40.94 -14.68
C SER A 47 -31.22 -42.30 -14.25
N SER A 48 -31.61 -42.96 -13.14
CA SER A 48 -32.98 -43.38 -12.78
C SER A 48 -32.97 -44.24 -11.48
N THR A 49 -33.91 -43.97 -10.58
CA THR A 49 -34.84 -44.88 -9.86
C THR A 49 -34.35 -46.07 -9.02
N GLY A 50 -34.62 -46.01 -7.71
CA GLY A 50 -34.73 -47.18 -6.83
C GLY A 50 -35.62 -46.88 -5.60
N LYS A 51 -36.86 -47.37 -5.64
CA LYS A 51 -37.95 -47.18 -4.65
C LYS A 51 -37.88 -48.30 -3.60
N GLY A 52 -37.99 -47.99 -2.31
CA GLY A 52 -38.10 -48.98 -1.22
C GLY A 52 -38.66 -48.36 0.05
N LEU A 53 -39.71 -48.97 0.59
CA LEU A 53 -40.71 -48.44 1.53
C LEU A 53 -40.64 -49.17 2.89
N GLY A 54 -40.90 -48.45 3.98
CA GLY A 54 -41.28 -48.93 5.33
C GLY A 54 -40.19 -48.74 6.39
N ASP A 55 -40.41 -48.23 7.60
CA ASP A 55 -41.57 -47.68 8.33
C ASP A 55 -41.03 -46.88 9.55
N PRO A 56 -41.86 -46.18 10.36
CA PRO A 56 -41.45 -44.99 11.12
C PRO A 56 -41.21 -45.25 12.62
N VAL A 57 -40.11 -44.73 13.19
CA VAL A 57 -39.99 -44.48 14.64
C VAL A 57 -39.01 -43.31 14.91
N THR A 58 -39.58 -42.19 15.37
CA THR A 58 -39.06 -41.27 16.41
C THR A 58 -37.61 -40.78 16.35
N ALA A 59 -37.40 -39.52 15.95
CA ALA A 59 -36.62 -38.52 16.71
C ALA A 59 -36.57 -37.17 15.96
N ALA A 60 -37.31 -36.20 16.47
CA ALA A 60 -37.13 -34.80 16.12
C ALA A 60 -35.81 -34.29 16.73
N LEU A 61 -34.84 -33.98 15.88
CA LEU A 61 -33.81 -32.96 16.11
C LEU A 61 -33.40 -32.46 14.73
N MET A 62 -34.07 -31.38 14.31
CA MET A 62 -33.75 -30.63 13.11
C MET A 62 -32.30 -30.14 13.18
N THR A 63 -31.40 -30.88 12.55
CA THR A 63 -30.13 -30.33 12.06
C THR A 63 -30.25 -30.24 10.56
N GLN A 64 -30.99 -29.23 10.08
CA GLN A 64 -30.84 -28.83 8.69
C GLN A 64 -29.48 -28.15 8.56
N PRO A 65 -28.62 -28.56 7.61
CA PRO A 65 -27.51 -27.71 7.21
C PRO A 65 -28.12 -26.43 6.66
N LEU A 66 -27.84 -25.28 7.29
CA LEU A 66 -28.07 -24.00 6.64
C LEU A 66 -27.25 -24.04 5.36
N ALA A 67 -27.92 -24.18 4.21
CA ALA A 67 -27.33 -23.87 2.93
C ALA A 67 -26.93 -22.40 2.98
N LEU A 68 -25.67 -22.13 3.31
CA LEU A 68 -25.06 -20.82 3.13
C LEU A 68 -25.16 -20.54 1.64
N ALA A 69 -26.12 -19.69 1.25
CA ALA A 69 -26.05 -18.96 -0.01
C ALA A 69 -24.62 -18.45 -0.17
N PRO A 70 -24.01 -18.47 -1.37
CA PRO A 70 -22.59 -18.15 -1.57
C PRO A 70 -22.24 -16.89 -0.80
N GLY A 71 -21.59 -17.11 0.34
CA GLY A 71 -21.48 -16.15 1.41
C GLY A 71 -20.42 -15.15 1.01
N VAL A 72 -20.83 -13.91 0.79
CA VAL A 72 -19.89 -12.79 0.79
C VAL A 72 -19.28 -12.75 2.18
N LEU A 73 -18.06 -13.28 2.32
CA LEU A 73 -17.26 -13.18 3.54
C LEU A 73 -16.88 -11.71 3.72
N VAL A 74 -17.71 -10.97 4.46
CA VAL A 74 -17.36 -9.62 4.90
C VAL A 74 -16.29 -9.75 5.97
N HIS A 75 -15.03 -9.60 5.57
CA HIS A 75 -13.95 -9.46 6.55
C HIS A 75 -14.20 -8.22 7.40
N SER A 76 -14.09 -8.35 8.74
CA SER A 76 -14.22 -7.20 9.63
C SER A 76 -13.07 -6.21 9.41
N GLY A 77 -13.26 -4.93 9.77
CA GLY A 77 -12.19 -3.92 9.68
C GLY A 77 -10.92 -4.36 10.42
N ARG A 78 -11.05 -4.92 11.62
CA ARG A 78 -9.92 -5.49 12.39
C ARG A 78 -9.22 -6.63 11.66
N SER A 79 -9.95 -7.47 10.92
CA SER A 79 -9.34 -8.55 10.14
C SER A 79 -8.51 -8.00 8.99
N ARG A 80 -8.98 -6.94 8.34
CA ARG A 80 -8.24 -6.26 7.27
C ARG A 80 -6.99 -5.56 7.80
N GLU A 81 -7.10 -4.90 8.95
CA GLU A 81 -5.98 -4.27 9.64
C GLU A 81 -4.90 -5.28 10.01
N ALA A 82 -5.25 -6.39 10.68
CA ALA A 82 -4.29 -7.43 11.05
C ALA A 82 -3.63 -8.09 9.82
N ALA A 83 -4.38 -8.22 8.72
CA ALA A 83 -3.85 -8.73 7.46
C ALA A 83 -2.87 -7.74 6.81
N ALA A 84 -3.19 -6.44 6.82
CA ALA A 84 -2.30 -5.38 6.34
C ALA A 84 -1.01 -5.30 7.19
N GLU A 85 -1.14 -5.37 8.51
CA GLU A 85 -0.02 -5.42 9.46
C GLU A 85 0.91 -6.60 9.13
N THR A 86 0.34 -7.80 9.02
CA THR A 86 1.09 -9.02 8.68
C THR A 86 1.81 -8.87 7.35
N TRP A 87 1.15 -8.30 6.34
CA TRP A 87 1.73 -8.11 5.01
C TRP A 87 2.88 -7.09 5.01
N LEU A 88 2.73 -5.96 5.72
CA LEU A 88 3.79 -4.94 5.84
C LEU A 88 5.03 -5.51 6.54
N LEU A 89 4.86 -6.33 7.59
CA LEU A 89 5.97 -6.95 8.30
C LEU A 89 6.77 -7.96 7.47
N LEU A 90 6.25 -8.44 6.34
CA LEU A 90 7.03 -9.26 5.41
C LEU A 90 8.16 -8.44 4.75
N ALA A 91 8.10 -7.11 4.78
CA ALA A 91 9.18 -6.22 4.33
C ALA A 91 10.22 -5.91 5.44
N ALA A 92 10.00 -6.38 6.67
CA ALA A 92 10.92 -6.16 7.77
C ALA A 92 12.15 -7.07 7.64
N PRO A 93 13.37 -6.57 7.89
CA PRO A 93 14.56 -7.43 8.00
C PRO A 93 14.44 -8.46 9.12
N ASP A 94 13.88 -8.07 10.26
CA ASP A 94 13.56 -8.93 11.40
C ASP A 94 12.15 -8.61 11.90
N ARG A 95 11.20 -9.51 11.63
CA ARG A 95 9.78 -9.31 11.93
C ARG A 95 9.50 -9.08 13.42
N ARG A 96 10.24 -9.76 14.31
CA ARG A 96 10.00 -9.68 15.76
C ARG A 96 10.42 -8.32 16.30
N THR A 97 11.56 -7.80 15.84
CA THR A 97 12.06 -6.46 16.17
C THR A 97 11.09 -5.42 15.66
N ALA A 98 10.63 -5.54 14.41
CA ALA A 98 9.69 -4.61 13.83
C ALA A 98 8.34 -4.53 14.60
N LEU A 99 7.84 -5.68 15.07
CA LEU A 99 6.67 -5.71 15.95
C LEU A 99 6.90 -4.95 17.27
N VAL A 100 8.03 -5.19 17.93
CA VAL A 100 8.39 -4.49 19.18
C VAL A 100 8.52 -2.98 18.95
N GLU A 101 9.10 -2.57 17.82
CA GLU A 101 9.21 -1.15 17.44
C GLU A 101 7.83 -0.53 17.20
N TRP A 102 6.93 -1.20 16.48
CA TRP A 102 5.55 -0.72 16.33
C TRP A 102 4.81 -0.58 17.65
N GLU A 103 4.92 -1.55 18.55
CA GLU A 103 4.27 -1.50 19.86
C GLU A 103 4.80 -0.34 20.71
N ARG A 104 6.13 -0.17 20.75
CA ARG A 104 6.80 0.79 21.65
C ARG A 104 6.89 2.20 21.08
N GLU A 105 7.32 2.31 19.83
CA GLU A 105 7.65 3.57 19.16
C GLU A 105 6.56 3.99 18.16
N GLY A 106 5.60 3.13 17.84
CA GLY A 106 4.52 3.44 16.89
C GLY A 106 4.96 3.46 15.43
N LEU A 107 6.23 3.18 15.13
CA LEU A 107 6.80 3.09 13.78
C LEU A 107 7.87 1.99 13.72
N THR A 108 8.14 1.45 12.54
CA THR A 108 9.27 0.52 12.29
C THR A 108 9.90 0.78 10.93
N LEU A 109 11.15 0.37 10.73
CA LEU A 109 11.84 0.47 9.45
C LEU A 109 11.54 -0.76 8.57
N LEU A 110 10.90 -0.51 7.42
CA LEU A 110 10.60 -1.53 6.42
C LEU A 110 11.43 -1.31 5.15
N ARG A 111 11.89 -2.41 4.54
CA ARG A 111 12.65 -2.35 3.29
C ARG A 111 11.73 -2.09 2.11
N CYS A 112 12.03 -1.05 1.34
CA CYS A 112 11.36 -0.75 0.08
C CYS A 112 11.88 -1.64 -1.07
N GLY A 113 11.14 -1.69 -2.18
CA GLY A 113 11.52 -2.34 -3.44
C GLY A 113 11.33 -3.87 -3.50
N GLY A 114 10.93 -4.51 -2.40
CA GLY A 114 10.47 -5.90 -2.39
C GLY A 114 8.95 -5.99 -2.57
N LEU A 115 8.20 -5.66 -1.53
CA LEU A 115 6.72 -5.74 -1.53
C LEU A 115 6.06 -4.45 -2.02
N PHE A 116 6.64 -3.31 -1.69
CA PHE A 116 6.15 -1.99 -2.08
C PHE A 116 7.31 -1.04 -2.35
N SER A 117 6.98 0.05 -3.04
CA SER A 117 7.74 1.29 -3.04
C SER A 117 6.89 2.39 -2.41
N ALA A 118 7.50 3.50 -2.04
CA ALA A 118 6.75 4.64 -1.51
C ALA A 118 7.05 5.90 -2.31
N VAL A 119 6.01 6.60 -2.73
CA VAL A 119 6.17 7.92 -3.34
C VAL A 119 6.11 8.96 -2.22
N ARG A 120 7.23 9.64 -1.98
CA ARG A 120 7.35 10.78 -1.08
C ARG A 120 6.88 12.05 -1.80
N ILE A 121 5.85 12.69 -1.28
CA ILE A 121 5.20 13.87 -1.84
C ILE A 121 5.24 15.01 -0.82
N PRO A 122 5.76 16.19 -1.16
CA PRO A 122 5.70 17.37 -0.30
C PRO A 122 4.25 17.74 0.09
N ALA A 123 4.04 18.11 1.35
CA ALA A 123 2.72 18.48 1.85
C ALA A 123 2.07 19.60 1.03
N ALA A 124 2.85 20.60 0.58
CA ALA A 124 2.34 21.70 -0.23
C ALA A 124 1.68 21.21 -1.54
N ILE A 125 2.26 20.22 -2.22
CA ILE A 125 1.69 19.64 -3.45
C ILE A 125 0.40 18.89 -3.13
N VAL A 126 0.37 18.14 -2.02
CA VAL A 126 -0.81 17.38 -1.60
C VAL A 126 -1.97 18.33 -1.25
N HIS A 127 -1.71 19.36 -0.45
CA HIS A 127 -2.71 20.35 -0.07
C HIS A 127 -3.23 21.14 -1.28
N ALA A 128 -2.33 21.54 -2.19
CA ALA A 128 -2.74 22.20 -3.43
C ALA A 128 -3.63 21.28 -4.29
N ALA A 129 -3.24 20.01 -4.48
CA ALA A 129 -4.03 19.05 -5.26
C ALA A 129 -5.38 18.72 -4.60
N ALA A 130 -5.44 18.66 -3.28
CA ALA A 130 -6.68 18.41 -2.53
C ALA A 130 -7.57 19.66 -2.44
N GLY A 131 -7.00 20.85 -2.60
CA GLY A 131 -7.70 22.13 -2.42
C GLY A 131 -8.06 22.44 -0.96
N THR A 132 -7.47 21.72 0.00
CA THR A 132 -7.80 21.82 1.43
C THR A 132 -6.62 21.41 2.31
N GLU A 133 -6.54 22.04 3.49
CA GLU A 133 -5.68 21.62 4.60
C GLU A 133 -6.47 21.00 5.75
N GLU A 134 -7.81 20.97 5.64
CA GLU A 134 -8.67 20.39 6.67
C GLU A 134 -8.49 18.85 6.67
N PRO A 135 -8.15 18.23 7.82
CA PRO A 135 -7.75 16.83 7.84
C PRO A 135 -8.78 15.83 7.30
N ARG A 136 -10.08 16.03 7.53
CA ARG A 136 -11.14 15.12 7.07
C ARG A 136 -11.38 15.26 5.58
N GLU A 137 -11.46 16.48 5.07
CA GLU A 137 -11.59 16.76 3.64
C GLU A 137 -10.38 16.25 2.87
N LEU A 138 -9.17 16.47 3.40
CA LEU A 138 -7.94 15.94 2.82
C LEU A 138 -7.95 14.42 2.76
N THR A 139 -8.37 13.76 3.84
CA THR A 139 -8.49 12.30 3.88
C THR A 139 -9.48 11.79 2.83
N ALA A 140 -10.62 12.46 2.67
CA ALA A 140 -11.62 12.10 1.66
C ALA A 140 -11.08 12.28 0.24
N ALA A 141 -10.41 13.42 -0.03
CA ALA A 141 -9.79 13.70 -1.33
C ALA A 141 -8.72 12.67 -1.69
N LEU A 142 -7.83 12.32 -0.75
CA LEU A 142 -6.78 11.32 -0.97
C LEU A 142 -7.37 9.92 -1.19
N ARG A 143 -8.37 9.51 -0.39
CA ARG A 143 -9.04 8.21 -0.55
C ARG A 143 -9.71 8.11 -1.93
N GLN A 144 -10.39 9.17 -2.37
CA GLN A 144 -11.04 9.20 -3.67
C GLN A 144 -10.04 9.21 -4.83
N ALA A 145 -8.94 9.96 -4.71
CA ALA A 145 -8.01 10.16 -5.81
C ALA A 145 -7.02 9.00 -5.98
N LEU A 146 -6.56 8.39 -4.89
CA LEU A 146 -5.41 7.46 -4.91
C LEU A 146 -5.79 5.99 -4.74
N ASP A 147 -6.99 5.72 -4.21
CA ASP A 147 -7.53 4.38 -3.95
C ASP A 147 -6.50 3.45 -3.28
N GLY A 148 -5.83 3.97 -2.25
CA GLY A 148 -4.77 3.25 -1.57
C GLY A 148 -4.17 4.00 -0.37
N PRO A 149 -3.23 3.34 0.33
CA PRO A 149 -2.74 3.77 1.62
C PRO A 149 -1.76 4.93 1.51
N VAL A 150 -1.99 5.92 2.37
CA VAL A 150 -1.16 7.12 2.49
C VAL A 150 -0.94 7.41 3.96
N PHE A 151 0.31 7.58 4.36
CA PHE A 151 0.63 8.13 5.66
C PHE A 151 1.36 9.47 5.53
N TYR A 152 1.26 10.29 6.56
CA TYR A 152 1.93 11.57 6.63
C TYR A 152 3.02 11.51 7.70
N ASP A 153 4.19 12.08 7.40
CA ASP A 153 5.25 12.33 8.37
C ASP A 153 5.38 13.84 8.61
N SER A 154 5.06 14.26 9.83
CA SER A 154 5.11 15.65 10.24
C SER A 154 6.53 16.20 10.40
N SER A 155 7.55 15.34 10.61
CA SER A 155 8.95 15.78 10.72
C SER A 155 9.47 16.31 9.38
N GLY A 156 9.23 15.54 8.31
CA GLY A 156 9.60 15.95 6.96
C GLY A 156 8.56 16.83 6.26
N ARG A 157 7.32 16.89 6.77
CA ARG A 157 6.15 17.43 6.06
C ARG A 157 5.94 16.78 4.69
N HIS A 158 5.99 15.45 4.69
CA HIS A 158 5.78 14.65 3.48
C HIS A 158 4.64 13.65 3.67
N PHE A 159 3.88 13.43 2.61
CA PHE A 159 2.99 12.29 2.47
C PHE A 159 3.73 11.17 1.75
N TYR A 160 3.47 9.94 2.16
CA TYR A 160 4.01 8.73 1.56
C TYR A 160 2.85 7.87 1.07
N ALA A 161 2.69 7.79 -0.25
CA ALA A 161 1.75 6.86 -0.88
C ALA A 161 2.47 5.53 -1.13
N LEU A 162 1.96 4.43 -0.57
CA LEU A 162 2.53 3.12 -0.87
C LEU A 162 2.04 2.63 -2.23
N THR A 163 2.97 2.17 -3.05
CA THR A 163 2.74 1.78 -4.45
C THR A 163 3.40 0.43 -4.72
N PRO A 164 3.03 -0.28 -5.80
CA PRO A 164 3.74 -1.50 -6.19
C PRO A 164 5.25 -1.26 -6.34
N HIS A 165 6.07 -2.25 -5.97
CA HIS A 165 7.54 -2.11 -5.97
C HIS A 165 8.14 -1.73 -7.35
N SER A 166 7.45 -2.06 -8.44
CA SER A 166 7.86 -1.71 -9.81
C SER A 166 7.82 -0.20 -10.09
N THR A 167 7.10 0.57 -9.26
CA THR A 167 6.89 2.02 -9.43
C THR A 167 8.20 2.78 -9.45
N ALA A 168 9.15 2.44 -8.58
CA ALA A 168 10.43 3.13 -8.47
C ALA A 168 11.23 3.13 -9.78
N ARG A 169 11.08 2.10 -10.63
CA ARG A 169 11.80 2.00 -11.91
C ARG A 169 11.32 2.99 -12.96
N LEU A 170 10.05 3.38 -12.88
CA LEU A 170 9.39 4.20 -13.91
C LEU A 170 9.05 5.61 -13.41
N TRP A 171 9.27 5.88 -12.13
CA TRP A 171 8.87 7.16 -11.53
C TRP A 171 9.74 8.31 -12.04
N LYS A 172 9.11 9.27 -12.71
CA LYS A 172 9.76 10.46 -13.28
C LYS A 172 8.94 11.73 -13.05
N VAL A 173 8.20 11.80 -11.95
CA VAL A 173 7.36 12.95 -11.62
C VAL A 173 8.18 13.94 -10.79
N PRO A 174 8.47 15.16 -11.29
CA PRO A 174 9.30 16.12 -10.56
C PRO A 174 8.70 16.51 -9.22
N GLU A 175 9.57 16.94 -8.29
CA GLU A 175 9.22 17.36 -6.92
C GLU A 175 8.55 16.25 -6.08
N SER A 176 8.64 15.01 -6.54
CA SER A 176 8.32 13.81 -5.78
C SER A 176 9.41 12.77 -5.99
N GLU A 177 9.61 11.90 -5.02
CA GLU A 177 10.63 10.85 -5.07
C GLU A 177 9.98 9.50 -4.83
N CYS A 178 10.35 8.48 -5.61
CA CYS A 178 9.90 7.12 -5.35
C CYS A 178 11.03 6.31 -4.69
N LEU A 179 10.79 5.88 -3.46
CA LEU A 179 11.70 5.10 -2.64
C LEU A 179 11.64 3.63 -3.08
N GLY A 180 12.73 3.17 -3.71
CA GLY A 180 12.89 1.82 -4.28
C GLY A 180 13.73 0.88 -3.41
N SER A 181 14.44 -0.06 -4.04
CA SER A 181 15.13 -1.19 -3.39
C SER A 181 16.25 -0.81 -2.41
N ASP A 182 16.82 0.39 -2.53
CA ASP A 182 17.95 0.84 -1.73
C ASP A 182 17.53 1.62 -0.48
N PHE A 183 16.22 1.71 -0.21
CA PHE A 183 15.69 2.52 0.89
C PHE A 183 15.04 1.69 1.99
N PHE A 184 15.20 2.19 3.21
CA PHE A 184 14.36 1.84 4.34
C PHE A 184 13.40 2.98 4.64
N LEU A 185 12.14 2.66 4.89
CA LEU A 185 11.10 3.62 5.20
C LEU A 185 10.57 3.37 6.61
N GLY A 186 10.52 4.42 7.42
CA GLY A 186 9.77 4.41 8.67
C GLY A 186 8.27 4.36 8.38
N VAL A 187 7.63 3.23 8.66
CA VAL A 187 6.20 3.02 8.43
C VAL A 187 5.48 2.96 9.79
N PRO A 188 4.46 3.80 10.02
CA PRO A 188 3.70 3.78 11.26
C PRO A 188 2.92 2.48 11.42
N ALA A 189 2.70 2.05 12.67
CA ALA A 189 1.84 0.91 12.96
C ALA A 189 0.45 1.14 12.33
N THR A 190 -0.20 0.09 11.84
CA THR A 190 -1.48 0.21 11.10
C THR A 190 -2.61 0.83 11.92
N SER A 191 -2.53 0.73 13.24
CA SER A 191 -3.47 1.33 14.19
C SER A 191 -3.26 2.84 14.41
N VAL A 192 -2.14 3.41 13.96
CA VAL A 192 -1.81 4.83 14.15
C VAL A 192 -2.41 5.66 13.01
N THR A 193 -3.67 6.08 13.17
CA THR A 193 -4.43 6.83 12.15
C THR A 193 -4.64 8.31 12.50
N ALA A 194 -3.94 8.80 13.51
CA ALA A 194 -3.97 10.18 13.99
C ALA A 194 -2.61 10.51 14.63
N PRO A 195 -2.29 11.80 14.87
CA PRO A 195 -1.08 12.17 15.59
C PRO A 195 -0.94 11.41 16.91
N ASP A 196 0.17 10.69 17.07
CA ASP A 196 0.48 9.85 18.23
C ASP A 196 1.71 10.42 18.95
N PRO A 197 1.77 10.46 20.30
CA PRO A 197 2.94 10.97 21.00
C PRO A 197 4.22 10.15 20.77
N ARG A 198 4.12 8.88 20.37
CA ARG A 198 5.25 7.96 20.17
C ARG A 198 6.00 8.21 18.85
N CYS A 199 5.29 8.65 17.80
CA CYS A 199 5.89 8.88 16.48
C CYS A 199 5.35 10.14 15.80
N ARG A 200 6.06 10.60 14.77
CA ARG A 200 5.68 11.80 13.99
C ARG A 200 4.89 11.45 12.73
N ALA A 201 4.56 10.17 12.53
CA ALA A 201 3.91 9.66 11.33
C ALA A 201 2.60 8.94 11.64
N TRP A 202 1.60 9.09 10.79
CA TRP A 202 0.31 8.43 10.94
C TRP A 202 -0.38 8.20 9.60
N TRP A 203 -1.22 7.17 9.53
CA TRP A 203 -2.05 6.87 8.37
C TRP A 203 -3.12 7.94 8.20
N VAL A 204 -3.11 8.61 7.05
CA VAL A 204 -4.16 9.53 6.61
C VAL A 204 -5.22 8.73 5.85
N VAL A 205 -4.78 7.84 4.97
CA VAL A 205 -5.61 6.80 4.36
C VAL A 205 -5.04 5.45 4.79
N PRO A 206 -5.72 4.72 5.70
CA PRO A 206 -5.28 3.38 6.12
C PRO A 206 -5.29 2.39 4.97
N MET A 207 -4.52 1.32 5.11
CA MET A 207 -4.48 0.22 4.16
C MET A 207 -5.73 -0.66 4.30
N ASP A 208 -6.49 -0.80 3.21
CA ASP A 208 -7.75 -1.56 3.19
C ASP A 208 -7.54 -3.09 3.05
N GLY A 209 -6.29 -3.57 3.11
CA GLY A 209 -5.93 -4.99 3.15
C GLY A 209 -4.54 -5.28 2.59
N PRO A 210 -4.07 -6.54 2.63
CA PRO A 210 -2.78 -6.93 2.07
C PRO A 210 -2.62 -6.49 0.61
N ALA A 211 -1.48 -5.89 0.27
CA ALA A 211 -1.17 -5.38 -1.06
C ALA A 211 -2.21 -4.42 -1.71
N ALA A 212 -3.19 -3.89 -0.95
CA ALA A 212 -4.05 -2.81 -1.42
C ALA A 212 -3.22 -1.52 -1.47
N LEU A 213 -2.49 -1.31 -2.55
CA LEU A 213 -1.53 -0.21 -2.75
C LEU A 213 -2.10 0.84 -3.72
N CYS A 214 -1.64 2.07 -3.64
CA CYS A 214 -2.02 3.13 -4.56
C CYS A 214 -1.61 2.80 -6.01
N PHE A 215 -2.46 3.16 -6.97
CA PHE A 215 -2.12 3.06 -8.38
C PHE A 215 -1.09 4.13 -8.77
N PRO A 216 0.06 3.77 -9.38
CA PRO A 216 1.13 4.73 -9.69
C PRO A 216 0.67 5.88 -10.59
N ALA A 217 -0.18 5.59 -11.57
CA ALA A 217 -0.73 6.61 -12.47
C ALA A 217 -1.63 7.62 -11.73
N ALA A 218 -2.41 7.16 -10.75
CA ALA A 218 -3.25 8.03 -9.93
C ALA A 218 -2.40 8.95 -9.06
N VAL A 219 -1.37 8.42 -8.41
CA VAL A 219 -0.40 9.21 -7.63
C VAL A 219 0.30 10.24 -8.53
N ALA A 220 0.76 9.83 -9.71
CA ALA A 220 1.43 10.73 -10.65
C ALA A 220 0.51 11.87 -11.12
N GLY A 221 -0.72 11.54 -11.49
CA GLY A 221 -1.73 12.52 -11.89
C GLY A 221 -2.05 13.52 -10.77
N PHE A 222 -2.19 13.02 -9.54
CA PHE A 222 -2.45 13.84 -8.35
C PHE A 222 -1.30 14.82 -8.07
N VAL A 223 -0.05 14.33 -8.07
CA VAL A 223 1.14 15.17 -7.88
C VAL A 223 1.25 16.23 -8.98
N GLN A 224 1.08 15.85 -10.24
CA GLN A 224 1.13 16.80 -11.36
C GLN A 224 0.02 17.85 -11.28
N HIS A 225 -1.17 17.48 -10.80
CA HIS A 225 -2.27 18.41 -10.59
C HIS A 225 -1.92 19.48 -9.55
N GLY A 226 -1.45 19.07 -8.36
CA GLY A 226 -1.05 20.00 -7.30
C GLY A 226 0.07 20.95 -7.75
N ARG A 227 1.07 20.44 -8.47
CA ARG A 227 2.16 21.25 -9.03
C ARG A 227 1.66 22.33 -9.99
N ARG A 228 0.71 21.99 -10.88
CA ARG A 228 0.11 22.97 -11.79
C ARG A 228 -0.61 24.08 -11.03
N LEU A 229 -1.36 23.74 -10.00
CA LEU A 229 -2.08 24.73 -9.18
C LEU A 229 -1.12 25.67 -8.45
N ILE A 230 -0.03 25.15 -7.90
CA ILE A 230 1.02 25.97 -7.27
C ILE A 230 1.64 26.92 -8.30
N ALA A 231 2.01 26.41 -9.48
CA ALA A 231 2.62 27.22 -10.52
C ALA A 231 1.69 28.36 -11.00
N THR A 232 0.38 28.07 -11.16
CA THR A 232 -0.61 29.09 -11.51
C THR A 232 -0.72 30.16 -10.43
N ALA A 233 -0.84 29.78 -9.16
CA ALA A 233 -0.95 30.73 -8.06
C ALA A 233 0.30 31.62 -7.92
N GLN A 234 1.49 31.06 -8.16
CA GLN A 234 2.75 31.82 -8.15
C GLN A 234 2.83 32.82 -9.32
N ALA A 235 2.33 32.44 -10.50
CA ALA A 235 2.30 33.33 -11.66
C ALA A 235 1.34 34.51 -11.46
N GLU A 236 0.18 34.27 -10.82
CA GLU A 236 -0.78 35.33 -10.46
C GLU A 236 -0.16 36.30 -9.44
N GLN A 237 0.47 35.78 -8.38
CA GLN A 237 1.15 36.61 -7.38
C GLN A 237 2.28 37.46 -7.98
N ALA A 238 3.01 36.93 -8.97
CA ALA A 238 4.07 37.68 -9.65
C ALA A 238 3.55 38.74 -10.62
N ALA A 239 2.29 38.64 -11.08
CA ALA A 239 1.67 39.64 -11.95
C ALA A 239 1.11 40.85 -11.16
N ASP A 240 0.78 40.64 -9.89
CA ASP A 240 0.26 41.67 -8.99
C ASP A 240 1.37 42.45 -8.22
N ALA A 241 2.63 42.03 -8.34
CA ALA A 241 3.80 42.60 -7.67
C ALA A 241 4.61 43.54 -8.57
#